data_AF-A0A2C9LR56-F1
#
_entry.id   AF-A0A2C9LR56-F1
#
_cell.length_a   1.000
_cell.length_b   1.000
_cell.length_c   1.000
_cell.angle_alpha   90.00
_cell.angle_beta   90.00
_cell.angle_gamma   90.00
#
_symmetry.space_group_name_H-M   'P 1'
#
loop_
_entity.id
_entity.type
_entity.pdbx_description
1 polymer ?
#
loop_
_entity_poly.entity_id
_entity_poly.type
_entity_poly.pdbx_seq_one_letter_code
_entity_poly.pdbx_strand_id
1 'polypeptide(L)'
;LKDARDHYHINGEWTIDWPRKFSVAGTTFHYKLYEDEPESLTALGPTTDVLNVMMLLQEDNKGIEYQYNIPINKSDDNQNNIALYLWAHFPWSLCSRTCSN
;
A
#
# COMPACT_ATOMS: atom_id res chain seq x y z
N LEU A 1 -2.60 -3.83 -12.02
CA LEU A 1 -3.64 -3.98 -10.96
C LEU A 1 -4.96 -4.29 -11.64
N LYS A 2 -5.66 -5.36 -11.24
CA LYS A 2 -6.97 -5.71 -11.82
C LYS A 2 -8.01 -6.06 -10.75
N ASP A 3 -9.29 -5.90 -11.06
CA ASP A 3 -10.38 -6.33 -10.18
C ASP A 3 -10.59 -7.86 -10.22
N ALA A 4 -11.57 -8.35 -9.44
CA ALA A 4 -11.95 -9.76 -9.41
C ALA A 4 -12.66 -10.25 -10.69
N ARG A 5 -12.99 -9.35 -11.61
CA ARG A 5 -13.62 -9.65 -12.91
C ARG A 5 -12.61 -9.58 -14.06
N ASP A 6 -11.33 -9.56 -13.74
CA ASP A 6 -10.21 -9.45 -14.68
C ASP A 6 -10.14 -8.11 -15.45
N HIS A 7 -10.79 -7.05 -14.97
CA HIS A 7 -10.61 -5.72 -15.56
C HIS A 7 -9.33 -5.05 -15.05
N TYR A 8 -8.45 -4.71 -15.97
CA TYR A 8 -7.21 -4.02 -15.68
C TYR A 8 -7.46 -2.53 -15.44
N HIS A 9 -6.96 -2.03 -14.30
CA HIS A 9 -7.02 -0.61 -13.95
C HIS A 9 -5.71 0.12 -14.17
N ILE A 10 -4.58 -0.61 -14.19
CA ILE A 10 -3.24 -0.15 -14.57
C ILE A 10 -2.45 -1.36 -15.08
N ASN A 11 -1.61 -1.15 -16.09
CA ASN A 11 -0.71 -2.13 -16.71
C ASN A 11 -1.46 -3.40 -17.14
N GLY A 12 -2.04 -3.37 -18.35
CA GLY A 12 -2.73 -4.49 -19.00
C GLY A 12 -2.16 -4.77 -20.39
N GLU A 13 -2.63 -5.84 -21.05
CA GLU A 13 -2.21 -6.18 -22.42
C GLU A 13 -0.68 -6.27 -22.62
N TRP A 14 0.06 -6.74 -21.60
CA TRP A 14 1.53 -6.81 -21.61
C TRP A 14 2.24 -5.44 -21.74
N THR A 15 1.55 -4.34 -21.45
CA THR A 15 2.07 -2.98 -21.54
C THR A 15 2.19 -2.29 -20.18
N ILE A 16 3.15 -1.37 -20.09
CA ILE A 16 3.36 -0.49 -18.94
C ILE A 16 2.71 0.86 -19.26
N ASP A 17 1.76 1.27 -18.42
CA ASP A 17 1.06 2.55 -18.54
C ASP A 17 1.97 3.72 -18.10
N TRP A 18 1.60 4.94 -18.49
CA TRP A 18 2.23 6.15 -17.96
C TRP A 18 1.88 6.39 -16.48
N PRO A 19 2.80 6.98 -15.68
CA PRO A 19 2.53 7.38 -14.30
C PRO A 19 1.27 8.23 -14.17
N ARG A 20 0.34 7.83 -13.28
CA ARG A 20 -0.92 8.53 -13.08
C ARG A 20 -1.57 8.22 -11.74
N LYS A 21 -2.56 9.04 -11.39
CA LYS A 21 -3.52 8.73 -10.33
C LYS A 21 -4.79 8.15 -10.94
N PHE A 22 -5.38 7.17 -10.27
CA PHE A 22 -6.66 6.58 -10.69
C PHE A 22 -7.44 6.06 -9.50
N SER A 23 -8.77 6.17 -9.57
CA SER A 23 -9.67 5.76 -8.49
C SER A 23 -10.28 4.39 -8.81
N VAL A 24 -10.19 3.47 -7.85
CA VAL A 24 -10.73 2.11 -7.92
C VAL A 24 -10.92 1.56 -6.51
N ALA A 25 -11.90 0.68 -6.30
CA ALA A 25 -12.18 0.03 -5.02
C ALA A 25 -12.29 1.03 -3.85
N GLY A 26 -12.94 2.18 -4.08
CA GLY A 26 -13.18 3.18 -3.04
C GLY A 26 -11.97 4.02 -2.61
N THR A 27 -10.79 3.85 -3.24
CA THR A 27 -9.60 4.64 -2.93
C THR A 27 -8.90 5.13 -4.20
N THR A 28 -7.92 6.02 -4.04
CA THR A 28 -7.13 6.55 -5.16
C THR A 28 -5.72 5.97 -5.10
N PHE A 29 -5.36 5.26 -6.16
CA PHE A 29 -4.02 4.74 -6.37
C PHE A 29 -3.15 5.79 -7.06
N HIS A 30 -1.91 5.88 -6.60
CA HIS A 30 -0.84 6.67 -7.18
C HIS A 30 0.19 5.71 -7.77
N TYR A 31 0.26 5.67 -9.10
CA TYR A 31 1.22 4.88 -9.85
C TYR A 31 2.37 5.76 -10.32
N LYS A 32 3.61 5.36 -10.01
CA LYS A 32 4.82 6.13 -10.31
C LYS A 32 5.89 5.24 -10.92
N LEU A 33 6.58 5.80 -11.91
CA LEU A 33 7.75 5.25 -12.57
C LEU A 33 8.79 6.37 -12.58
N TYR A 34 9.95 6.14 -11.97
CA TYR A 34 11.09 7.06 -12.00
C TYR A 34 12.32 6.28 -12.51
N GLU A 35 13.25 6.94 -13.20
CA GLU A 35 14.38 6.27 -13.86
C GLU A 35 15.32 5.55 -12.87
N ASP A 36 15.43 6.05 -11.63
CA ASP A 36 16.36 5.56 -10.61
C ASP A 36 15.67 4.96 -9.37
N GLU A 37 14.35 4.76 -9.41
CA GLU A 37 13.58 4.18 -8.29
C GLU A 37 12.73 3.00 -8.75
N PRO A 38 12.45 2.02 -7.88
CA PRO A 38 11.49 0.97 -8.19
C PRO A 38 10.11 1.53 -8.58
N GLU A 39 9.46 0.86 -9.52
CA GLU A 39 8.04 1.10 -9.85
C GLU A 39 7.21 1.02 -8.56
N SER A 40 6.39 2.04 -8.30
CA SER A 40 5.61 2.12 -7.06
C SER A 40 4.12 2.34 -7.31
N LEU A 41 3.32 1.64 -6.51
CA LEU A 41 1.87 1.70 -6.53
C LEU A 41 1.38 1.84 -5.09
N THR A 42 0.80 2.99 -4.76
CA THR A 42 0.39 3.32 -3.38
C THR A 42 -1.04 3.82 -3.32
N ALA A 43 -1.75 3.52 -2.23
CA ALA A 43 -3.09 4.04 -1.95
C ALA A 43 -3.26 4.21 -0.44
N LEU A 44 -4.08 5.19 -0.03
CA LEU A 44 -4.38 5.41 1.39
C LEU A 44 -5.39 4.40 1.96
N GLY A 45 -6.07 3.65 1.07
CA GLY A 45 -7.19 2.80 1.46
C GLY A 45 -8.40 3.60 1.95
N PRO A 46 -9.36 2.95 2.64
CA PRO A 46 -9.56 1.49 2.61
C PRO A 46 -9.98 1.04 1.21
N THR A 47 -9.76 -0.23 0.89
CA THR A 47 -10.29 -0.84 -0.35
C THR A 47 -11.65 -1.47 -0.08
N THR A 48 -12.64 -1.17 -0.93
CA THR A 48 -14.00 -1.74 -0.83
C THR A 48 -14.18 -3.05 -1.58
N ASP A 49 -13.28 -3.34 -2.51
CA ASP A 49 -13.33 -4.49 -3.43
C ASP A 49 -11.98 -5.20 -3.44
N VAL A 50 -11.99 -6.49 -3.78
CA VAL A 50 -10.76 -7.28 -3.94
C VAL A 50 -10.02 -6.83 -5.19
N LEU A 51 -8.73 -6.55 -5.03
CA LEU A 51 -7.83 -6.17 -6.10
C LEU A 51 -6.66 -7.15 -6.19
N ASN A 52 -6.30 -7.53 -7.41
CA ASN A 52 -5.17 -8.40 -7.71
C ASN A 52 -3.98 -7.53 -8.15
N VAL A 53 -2.92 -7.53 -7.34
CA VAL A 53 -1.61 -6.96 -7.69
C VAL A 53 -0.84 -8.01 -8.48
N MET A 54 -0.34 -7.63 -9.65
CA MET A 54 0.39 -8.51 -10.55
C MET A 54 1.67 -7.84 -11.01
N MET A 55 2.69 -8.63 -11.30
CA MET A 55 3.97 -8.17 -11.82
C MET A 55 4.13 -8.66 -13.25
N LEU A 56 4.42 -7.73 -14.16
CA LEU A 56 4.90 -8.05 -15.50
C LEU A 56 6.42 -8.17 -15.45
N LEU A 57 6.96 -9.32 -15.86
CA LEU A 57 8.39 -9.57 -15.85
C LEU A 57 8.95 -9.49 -17.28
N GLN A 58 9.74 -8.45 -17.56
CA GLN A 58 10.45 -8.29 -18.84
C GLN A 58 11.96 -8.60 -18.72
N GLU A 59 12.54 -8.43 -17.53
CA GLU A 59 13.94 -8.72 -17.18
C GLU A 59 14.00 -9.73 -16.03
N ASP A 60 15.18 -9.93 -15.43
CA ASP A 60 15.32 -10.76 -14.24
C ASP A 60 14.49 -10.23 -13.06
N ASN A 61 13.91 -11.15 -12.29
CA ASN A 61 13.04 -10.82 -11.17
C ASN A 61 13.84 -10.27 -9.99
N LYS A 62 13.81 -8.95 -9.82
CA LYS A 62 14.42 -8.23 -8.68
C LYS A 62 13.58 -8.30 -7.40
N GLY A 63 12.39 -8.91 -7.46
CA GLY A 63 11.43 -9.01 -6.36
C GLY A 63 10.52 -7.79 -6.25
N ILE A 64 9.59 -7.85 -5.29
CA ILE A 64 8.71 -6.74 -4.91
C ILE A 64 8.75 -6.54 -3.40
N GLU A 65 8.62 -5.29 -2.97
CA GLU A 65 8.35 -4.95 -1.58
C GLU A 65 6.91 -4.44 -1.47
N TYR A 66 6.18 -4.88 -0.45
CA TYR A 66 4.81 -4.44 -0.21
C TYR A 66 4.54 -4.24 1.29
N GLN A 67 3.74 -3.23 1.59
CA GLN A 67 3.32 -2.88 2.94
C GLN A 67 1.84 -2.49 2.92
N TYR A 68 1.07 -2.96 3.90
CA TYR A 68 -0.35 -2.68 4.00
C TYR A 68 -0.84 -2.81 5.45
N ASN A 69 -2.00 -2.21 5.73
CA ASN A 69 -2.66 -2.30 7.03
C ASN A 69 -3.89 -3.21 6.91
N ILE A 70 -4.11 -4.08 7.90
CA ILE A 70 -5.30 -4.93 7.99
C ILE A 70 -6.25 -4.33 9.03
N PRO A 71 -7.55 -4.17 8.75
CA PRO A 71 -8.51 -3.73 9.75
C PRO A 71 -8.62 -4.78 10.87
N ILE A 72 -8.46 -4.33 12.12
CA ILE A 72 -8.59 -5.18 13.31
C ILE A 72 -10.08 -5.31 13.65
N ASN A 73 -10.62 -6.52 13.53
CA ASN A 73 -12.01 -6.78 13.89
C ASN A 73 -12.11 -7.03 15.41
N LYS A 74 -12.72 -6.10 16.16
CA LYS A 74 -12.81 -6.16 17.62
C LYS A 74 -13.88 -7.13 18.15
N SER A 75 -14.58 -7.85 17.28
CA SER A 75 -15.74 -8.67 17.62
C SER A 75 -15.42 -10.14 17.91
N ASP A 76 -14.16 -10.58 17.78
CA ASP A 76 -13.77 -11.97 18.01
C ASP A 76 -12.97 -12.11 19.31
N ASP A 77 -13.67 -12.42 20.39
CA ASP A 77 -13.15 -12.57 21.77
C ASP A 77 -12.18 -13.77 21.93
N ASN A 78 -11.97 -14.54 20.85
CA ASN A 78 -11.18 -15.79 20.84
C ASN A 78 -9.94 -15.77 19.94
N GLN A 79 -9.58 -14.64 19.32
CA GLN A 79 -8.34 -14.55 18.54
C GLN A 79 -7.31 -13.70 19.30
N ASN A 80 -6.26 -14.35 19.80
CA ASN A 80 -5.05 -13.75 20.41
C ASN A 80 -4.25 -12.83 19.45
N ASN A 81 -4.89 -11.90 18.73
CA ASN A 81 -4.26 -11.07 17.71
C ASN A 81 -4.73 -9.63 17.80
N ILE A 82 -4.24 -8.88 18.79
CA ILE A 82 -4.17 -7.42 18.67
C ILE A 82 -2.84 -6.96 19.27
N ALA A 83 -1.88 -6.64 18.40
CA ALA A 83 -0.82 -5.69 18.76
C ALA A 83 -1.52 -4.37 19.12
N LEU A 84 -1.68 -4.13 20.41
CA LEU A 84 -2.29 -2.93 20.98
C LEU A 84 -1.35 -1.73 20.78
N TYR A 85 -1.35 -1.13 19.59
CA TYR A 85 -0.80 0.22 19.46
C TYR A 85 -1.82 1.21 20.02
N LEU A 86 -1.70 1.49 21.33
CA LEU A 86 -2.42 2.58 21.98
C LEU A 86 -1.66 3.89 21.79
N TRP A 87 -2.24 4.81 21.01
CA TRP A 87 -1.83 6.21 21.06
C TRP A 87 -2.32 6.81 22.37
N ALA A 88 -1.41 7.07 23.28
CA ALA A 88 -1.69 7.77 24.53
C ALA A 88 -0.90 9.08 24.57
N HIS A 89 -1.58 10.16 24.98
CA HIS A 89 -0.90 11.41 25.30
C HIS A 89 -0.16 11.24 26.62
N PHE A 90 1.17 11.17 26.56
CA PHE A 90 2.01 11.23 27.74
C PHE A 90 2.34 12.70 28.09
N PRO A 91 2.67 12.99 29.36
CA PRO A 91 3.22 14.30 29.74
C PRO A 91 4.42 14.66 28.88
N TRP A 92 4.61 15.96 28.62
CA TRP A 92 5.78 16.45 27.90
C TRP A 92 7.07 15.99 28.59
N SER A 93 7.92 15.26 27.85
CA SER A 93 9.28 14.94 28.28
C SER A 93 10.29 15.86 27.59
N LEU A 94 11.50 15.91 28.12
CA LEU A 94 12.63 16.47 27.38
C LEU A 94 12.80 15.72 26.05
N CYS A 95 13.19 16.44 25.01
CA CYS A 95 13.43 15.86 23.70
C CYS A 95 14.58 14.84 23.80
N SER A 96 14.36 13.62 23.29
CA SER A 96 15.38 12.56 23.29
C SER A 96 16.47 12.76 22.24
N ARG A 97 16.36 13.81 21.43
CA ARG A 97 17.33 14.15 20.39
C ARG A 97 17.67 15.63 20.46
N THR A 98 18.95 15.93 20.28
CA THR A 98 19.44 17.28 20.01
C THR A 98 19.19 17.60 18.54
N CYS A 99 18.60 18.76 18.25
CA CYS A 99 18.55 19.27 16.88
C CYS A 99 19.98 19.64 16.43
N SER A 100 20.26 19.49 15.14
CA SER A 100 21.56 19.88 14.56
C SER A 100 21.74 21.40 14.62
N ASN A 101 22.98 21.85 14.83
CA ASN A 101 23.41 23.26 14.82
C ASN A 101 23.05 23.97 13.51
#